data_AF-A0A9P6INF5-F1
#
_entry.id   AF-A0A9P6INF5-F1
#
_cell.length_a   1.000
_cell.length_b   1.000
_cell.length_c   1.000
_cell.angle_alpha   90.00
_cell.angle_beta   90.00
_cell.angle_gamma   90.00
#
_symmetry.space_group_name_H-M   'P 1'
#
loop_
_entity.id
_entity.type
_entity.pdbx_description
1 polymer ?
#
loop_
_entity_poly.entity_id
_entity_poly.type
_entity_poly.pdbx_seq_one_letter_code
_entity_poly.pdbx_strand_id
1 'polypeptide(L)'
;MGDNLRDIPEFIEREMGESLQARTDALGMFKELGAPDLCHIIKVNVKPNVKETSSYHYVSGIDASSSASLAAYLNSLTYAIDETHAWFSKGVQWRIRSGVYCCYNAFSRVDVRVEVKIPGGVESYVVNLRGERYLKATAAIWLETSVSAMLRAILYSDDPNYRIPGFRKLDPIPDVAAEGRFFEAAEQLFFRAWLLGSNPEIQVPTIVNNHLTTAIMKYCQESFRYDLAVKFFERLFSREPEAKQAVNCAPSEFITWEKLTEVYIDLGDYESAFFTLNSCPMFTFNERDLQSMPKPAKAHLPIRSDIDLSLIDDETEREHEANFGL
;
A
#
# COMPACT_ATOMS: atom_id res chain seq x y z
N MET A 1 29.36 -6.67 -8.61
CA MET A 1 27.95 -6.39 -8.36
C MET A 1 27.44 -7.49 -7.44
N GLY A 2 27.26 -7.19 -6.16
CA GLY A 2 26.92 -8.17 -5.13
C GLY A 2 26.34 -7.51 -3.87
N ASP A 3 25.97 -6.25 -4.02
CA ASP A 3 25.35 -5.36 -3.05
C ASP A 3 23.83 -5.32 -3.21
N ASN A 4 23.29 -5.97 -4.26
CA ASN A 4 21.87 -5.94 -4.58
C ASN A 4 21.08 -7.07 -3.93
N LEU A 5 19.80 -6.84 -3.67
CA LEU A 5 18.86 -7.85 -3.19
C LEU A 5 18.43 -8.78 -4.33
N ARG A 6 18.49 -10.10 -4.11
CA ARG A 6 18.00 -11.10 -5.06
C ARG A 6 16.47 -11.14 -5.07
N ASP A 7 15.87 -11.08 -6.27
CA ASP A 7 14.41 -11.18 -6.48
C ASP A 7 13.59 -10.12 -5.71
N ILE A 8 14.23 -9.01 -5.35
CA ILE A 8 13.59 -7.85 -4.72
C ILE A 8 13.94 -6.62 -5.56
N PRO A 9 12.93 -5.89 -6.07
CA PRO A 9 13.19 -4.60 -6.69
C PRO A 9 13.77 -3.65 -5.66
N GLU A 10 14.72 -2.83 -6.06
CA GLU A 10 15.28 -1.80 -5.19
C GLU A 10 15.80 -0.60 -5.96
N PHE A 11 15.72 0.55 -5.29
CA PHE A 11 16.20 1.83 -5.76
C PHE A 11 17.35 2.27 -4.86
N ILE A 12 18.55 2.38 -5.43
CA ILE A 12 19.73 2.84 -4.72
C ILE A 12 19.64 4.36 -4.56
N GLU A 13 19.76 4.85 -3.34
CA GLU A 13 19.71 6.29 -3.04
C GLU A 13 20.99 7.00 -3.45
N ARG A 14 20.89 8.30 -3.77
CA ARG A 14 22.07 9.16 -3.96
C ARG A 14 22.60 9.63 -2.61
N GLU A 15 21.69 10.07 -1.75
CA GLU A 15 21.96 10.50 -0.39
C GLU A 15 21.23 9.57 0.60
N MET A 16 21.96 9.09 1.60
CA MET A 16 21.38 8.14 2.57
C MET A 16 20.21 8.76 3.32
N GLY A 17 19.05 8.12 3.26
CA GLY A 17 17.82 8.55 3.92
C GLY A 17 16.96 9.52 3.10
N GLU A 18 17.31 9.82 1.85
CA GLU A 18 16.50 10.70 0.98
C GLU A 18 15.07 10.19 0.77
N SER A 19 14.86 8.87 0.73
CA SER A 19 13.54 8.24 0.62
C SER A 19 12.68 8.46 1.86
N LEU A 20 13.27 8.34 3.05
CA LEU A 20 12.60 8.58 4.33
C LEU A 20 12.27 10.06 4.52
N GLN A 21 13.17 10.95 4.09
CA GLN A 21 12.93 12.39 4.14
C GLN A 21 11.79 12.76 3.19
N ALA A 22 11.87 12.36 1.92
CA ALA A 22 10.81 12.60 0.95
C ALA A 22 9.45 12.06 1.44
N ARG A 23 9.44 10.89 2.11
CA ARG A 23 8.20 10.32 2.65
C ARG A 23 7.62 11.20 3.74
N THR A 24 8.49 11.71 4.61
CA THR A 24 8.10 12.61 5.69
C THR A 24 7.53 13.92 5.15
N ASP A 25 8.17 14.49 4.12
CA ASP A 25 7.72 15.74 3.49
C ASP A 25 6.35 15.58 2.81
N ALA A 26 6.06 14.39 2.28
CA ALA A 26 4.79 14.09 1.60
C ALA A 26 3.64 13.71 2.55
N LEU A 27 3.89 13.47 3.85
CA LEU A 27 2.86 12.97 4.78
C LEU A 27 1.60 13.84 4.80
N GLY A 28 1.77 15.16 4.82
CA GLY A 28 0.66 16.12 4.84
C GLY A 28 -0.20 16.12 3.57
N MET A 29 0.29 15.50 2.48
CA MET A 29 -0.39 15.44 1.20
C MET A 29 -1.14 14.12 0.97
N PHE A 30 -0.89 13.09 1.80
CA PHE A 30 -1.59 11.81 1.66
C PHE A 30 -3.08 11.94 1.99
N LYS A 31 -3.91 11.47 1.08
CA LYS A 31 -5.36 11.35 1.13
C LYS A 31 -5.74 9.87 1.17
N GLU A 32 -7.03 9.60 1.40
CA GLU A 32 -7.60 8.24 1.36
C GLU A 32 -6.77 7.24 2.17
N LEU A 33 -6.39 6.09 1.58
CA LEU A 33 -5.56 5.07 2.22
C LEU A 33 -4.06 5.40 2.24
N GLY A 34 -3.64 6.49 1.60
CA GLY A 34 -2.27 6.99 1.53
C GLY A 34 -1.30 6.18 0.68
N ALA A 35 -0.02 6.55 0.78
CA ALA A 35 1.10 5.97 0.04
C ALA A 35 1.34 4.47 0.35
N PRO A 36 1.99 3.72 -0.55
CA PRO A 36 2.33 2.32 -0.28
C PRO A 36 3.35 2.23 0.87
N ASP A 37 3.52 1.02 1.40
CA ASP A 37 4.51 0.79 2.44
C ASP A 37 5.91 0.88 1.84
N LEU A 38 6.82 1.54 2.56
CA LEU A 38 8.18 1.82 2.14
C LEU A 38 9.14 1.06 3.03
N CYS A 39 10.02 0.27 2.43
CA CYS A 39 11.12 -0.38 3.12
C CYS A 39 12.43 0.29 2.70
N HIS A 40 13.15 0.87 3.64
CA HIS A 40 14.48 1.46 3.43
C HIS A 40 15.52 0.62 4.19
N ILE A 41 16.66 0.33 3.57
CA ILE A 41 17.74 -0.45 4.17
C ILE A 41 19.10 0.21 3.97
N ILE A 42 19.99 0.04 4.96
CA ILE A 42 21.39 0.45 4.91
C ILE A 42 22.25 -0.80 4.83
N LYS A 43 23.10 -0.85 3.81
CA LYS A 43 24.01 -1.95 3.51
C LYS A 43 25.45 -1.49 3.74
N VAL A 44 26.21 -2.36 4.37
CA VAL A 44 27.62 -2.12 4.69
C VAL A 44 28.49 -3.20 4.10
N ASN A 45 29.66 -2.82 3.62
CA ASN A 45 30.64 -3.77 3.14
C ASN A 45 31.42 -4.34 4.34
N VAL A 46 31.93 -5.57 4.21
CA VAL A 46 32.84 -6.18 5.19
C VAL A 46 34.16 -5.39 5.28
N LYS A 47 34.57 -4.73 4.19
CA LYS A 47 35.74 -3.84 4.16
C LYS A 47 35.36 -2.44 4.66
N PRO A 48 36.01 -1.92 5.73
CA PRO A 48 35.63 -0.65 6.36
C PRO A 48 35.85 0.59 5.47
N ASN A 49 36.71 0.49 4.45
CA ASN A 49 37.02 1.62 3.56
C ASN A 49 36.02 1.76 2.40
N VAL A 50 35.08 0.83 2.26
CA VAL A 50 34.04 0.91 1.25
C VAL A 50 32.86 1.64 1.86
N LYS A 51 32.43 2.74 1.21
CA LYS A 51 31.30 3.56 1.67
C LYS A 51 30.04 2.71 1.79
N GLU A 52 29.27 2.94 2.85
CA GLU A 52 27.94 2.37 3.02
C GLU A 52 27.02 2.82 1.88
N THR A 53 26.04 2.00 1.54
CA THR A 53 25.02 2.30 0.54
C THR A 53 23.63 2.08 1.13
N SER A 54 22.64 2.84 0.68
CA SER A 54 21.25 2.67 1.07
C SER A 54 20.39 2.42 -0.15
N SER A 55 19.34 1.63 0.06
CA SER A 55 18.34 1.38 -0.96
C SER A 55 16.95 1.29 -0.34
N TYR A 56 15.93 1.51 -1.15
CA TYR A 56 14.56 1.35 -0.73
C TYR A 56 13.73 0.62 -1.78
N HIS A 57 12.61 0.09 -1.35
CA HIS A 57 11.60 -0.50 -2.21
C HIS A 57 10.21 -0.36 -1.63
N TYR A 58 9.22 -0.40 -2.50
CA TYR A 58 7.82 -0.43 -2.10
C TYR A 58 7.36 -1.86 -1.91
N VAL A 59 6.53 -2.08 -0.90
CA VAL A 59 5.99 -3.40 -0.61
C VAL A 59 4.52 -3.32 -0.19
N SER A 60 3.76 -4.36 -0.49
CA SER A 60 2.38 -4.54 -0.05
C SER A 60 2.15 -5.98 0.39
N GLY A 61 1.18 -6.17 1.30
CA GLY A 61 0.80 -7.48 1.81
C GLY A 61 1.64 -8.00 2.97
N ILE A 62 2.42 -7.14 3.62
CA ILE A 62 3.06 -7.50 4.91
C ILE A 62 2.05 -7.29 6.03
N ASP A 63 2.02 -8.21 6.99
CA ASP A 63 1.23 -8.04 8.20
C ASP A 63 1.78 -6.88 9.06
N ALA A 64 1.10 -5.74 9.04
CA ALA A 64 1.45 -4.55 9.81
C ALA A 64 0.78 -4.49 11.19
N SER A 65 0.37 -5.62 11.78
CA SER A 65 -0.25 -5.69 13.11
C SER A 65 0.72 -5.52 14.28
N SER A 66 2.02 -5.63 14.07
CA SER A 66 3.01 -5.49 15.13
C SER A 66 4.40 -5.11 14.61
N SER A 67 5.20 -4.52 15.49
CA SER A 67 6.62 -4.26 15.21
C SER A 67 7.41 -5.54 14.94
N ALA A 68 7.05 -6.65 15.59
CA ALA A 68 7.72 -7.94 15.41
C ALA A 68 7.54 -8.49 13.99
N SER A 69 6.33 -8.39 13.43
CA SER A 69 6.05 -8.81 12.05
C SER A 69 6.85 -7.99 11.03
N LEU A 70 6.81 -6.65 11.15
CA LEU A 70 7.56 -5.76 10.26
C LEU A 70 9.07 -5.94 10.41
N ALA A 71 9.56 -6.19 11.62
CA ALA A 71 10.97 -6.51 11.85
C ALA A 71 11.36 -7.88 11.26
N ALA A 72 10.47 -8.87 11.31
CA ALA A 72 10.69 -10.16 10.67
C ALA A 72 10.82 -10.02 9.14
N TYR A 73 10.00 -9.16 8.53
CA TYR A 73 10.16 -8.82 7.11
C TYR A 73 11.53 -8.19 6.81
N LEU A 74 11.95 -7.19 7.59
CA LEU A 74 13.28 -6.57 7.42
C LEU A 74 14.43 -7.56 7.59
N ASN A 75 14.33 -8.45 8.59
CA ASN A 75 15.31 -9.52 8.79
C ASN A 75 15.30 -10.53 7.64
N SER A 76 14.15 -10.80 7.01
CA SER A 76 14.10 -11.71 5.85
C SER A 76 14.94 -11.22 4.66
N LEU A 77 15.18 -9.90 4.55
CA LEU A 77 15.99 -9.31 3.48
C LEU A 77 17.47 -9.69 3.60
N THR A 78 17.96 -10.12 4.77
CA THR A 78 19.35 -10.59 4.91
C THR A 78 19.59 -11.86 4.09
N TYR A 79 18.59 -12.72 3.95
CA TYR A 79 18.73 -13.90 3.09
C TYR A 79 18.82 -13.53 1.61
N ALA A 80 18.16 -12.44 1.20
CA ALA A 80 18.18 -11.94 -0.17
C ALA A 80 19.51 -11.29 -0.57
N ILE A 81 20.36 -10.85 0.38
CA ILE A 81 21.72 -10.35 0.10
C ILE A 81 22.78 -11.45 0.17
N ASP A 82 22.55 -12.50 0.98
CA ASP A 82 23.52 -13.57 1.21
C ASP A 82 23.59 -14.62 0.08
N GLU A 83 22.46 -14.88 -0.60
CA GLU A 83 22.38 -15.97 -1.61
C GLU A 83 23.12 -15.68 -2.93
N THR A 84 23.48 -14.44 -3.21
CA THR A 84 24.13 -14.05 -4.48
C THR A 84 25.54 -14.65 -4.64
N HIS A 85 26.08 -15.38 -3.66
CA HIS A 85 27.50 -15.82 -3.60
C HIS A 85 27.70 -17.34 -3.50
N ALA A 86 26.67 -18.16 -3.67
CA ALA A 86 26.71 -19.57 -3.25
C ALA A 86 27.52 -20.54 -4.14
N TRP A 87 27.84 -20.22 -5.40
CA TRP A 87 28.37 -21.25 -6.32
C TRP A 87 29.80 -20.99 -6.87
N PHE A 88 30.32 -19.75 -6.92
CA PHE A 88 31.70 -19.49 -7.44
C PHE A 88 32.43 -18.22 -6.94
N SER A 89 32.17 -17.68 -5.75
CA SER A 89 32.86 -16.43 -5.34
C SER A 89 33.23 -16.30 -3.86
N LYS A 90 34.33 -15.56 -3.64
CA LYS A 90 34.80 -14.99 -2.38
C LYS A 90 33.61 -14.60 -1.47
N GLY A 91 33.66 -14.99 -0.19
CA GLY A 91 32.54 -14.91 0.75
C GLY A 91 31.81 -13.56 0.83
N VAL A 92 30.60 -13.57 1.40
CA VAL A 92 29.65 -12.44 1.51
C VAL A 92 30.38 -11.12 1.78
N GLN A 93 30.32 -10.18 0.81
CA GLN A 93 31.01 -8.88 0.92
C GLN A 93 30.11 -7.77 1.46
N TRP A 94 28.80 -7.92 1.40
CA TRP A 94 27.81 -6.93 1.83
C TRP A 94 26.82 -7.54 2.81
N ARG A 95 26.40 -6.76 3.80
CA ARG A 95 25.37 -7.15 4.75
C ARG A 95 24.45 -5.98 5.05
N ILE A 96 23.21 -6.27 5.43
CA ILE A 96 22.27 -5.25 5.90
C ILE A 96 22.63 -4.91 7.35
N ARG A 97 22.90 -3.63 7.62
CA ARG A 97 23.21 -3.12 8.97
C ARG A 97 21.93 -2.71 9.70
N SER A 98 21.02 -2.05 8.99
CA SER A 98 19.76 -1.57 9.55
C SER A 98 18.72 -1.37 8.47
N GLY A 99 17.46 -1.28 8.88
CA GLY A 99 16.36 -0.95 7.99
C GLY A 99 15.21 -0.26 8.71
N VAL A 100 14.39 0.45 7.95
CA VAL A 100 13.19 1.16 8.42
C VAL A 100 12.03 0.74 7.53
N TYR A 101 11.00 0.15 8.14
CA TYR A 101 9.73 -0.12 7.49
C TYR A 101 8.75 1.00 7.83
N CYS A 102 8.11 1.60 6.83
CA CYS A 102 7.13 2.66 7.01
C CYS A 102 5.76 2.21 6.49
N CYS A 103 4.74 2.29 7.35
CA CYS A 103 3.36 1.93 7.03
C CYS A 103 2.43 3.08 7.41
N TYR A 104 1.67 3.58 6.44
CA TYR A 104 0.75 4.69 6.69
C TYR A 104 -0.54 4.18 7.35
N ASN A 105 -0.96 4.82 8.43
CA ASN A 105 -2.24 4.62 9.08
C ASN A 105 -3.22 5.70 8.62
N ALA A 106 -4.22 5.30 7.84
CA ALA A 106 -5.20 6.20 7.26
C ALA A 106 -6.26 6.71 8.26
N PHE A 107 -6.55 5.94 9.33
CA PHE A 107 -7.50 6.36 10.37
C PHE A 107 -6.97 7.53 11.19
N SER A 108 -5.75 7.39 11.73
CA SER A 108 -5.12 8.40 12.58
C SER A 108 -4.25 9.40 11.80
N ARG A 109 -4.05 9.19 10.49
CA ARG A 109 -3.21 10.01 9.60
C ARG A 109 -1.80 10.18 10.15
N VAL A 110 -1.17 9.05 10.44
CA VAL A 110 0.20 8.96 10.94
C VAL A 110 0.97 7.87 10.21
N ASP A 111 2.29 7.96 10.20
CA ASP A 111 3.17 6.98 9.58
C ASP A 111 3.86 6.16 10.67
N VAL A 112 3.48 4.88 10.80
CA VAL A 112 4.09 3.96 11.75
C VAL A 112 5.39 3.43 11.16
N ARG A 113 6.48 3.61 11.89
CA ARG A 113 7.82 3.21 11.46
C ARG A 113 8.43 2.20 12.41
N VAL A 114 9.05 1.16 11.85
CA VAL A 114 9.80 0.15 12.58
C VAL A 114 11.24 0.18 12.11
N GLU A 115 12.14 0.58 12.98
CA GLU A 115 13.57 0.59 12.76
C GLU A 115 14.19 -0.67 13.36
N VAL A 116 14.97 -1.39 12.56
CA VAL A 116 15.70 -2.58 12.96
C VAL A 116 17.19 -2.34 12.78
N LYS A 117 17.97 -2.71 13.78
CA LYS A 117 19.42 -2.86 13.73
C LYS A 117 19.73 -4.35 13.72
N ILE A 118 20.64 -4.79 12.86
CA ILE A 118 20.95 -6.23 12.68
C ILE A 118 22.37 -6.48 13.19
N PRO A 119 22.60 -7.46 14.10
CA PRO A 119 21.69 -8.54 14.53
C PRO A 119 20.83 -8.23 15.78
N GLY A 120 20.60 -6.97 16.15
CA GLY A 120 19.74 -6.68 17.30
C GLY A 120 19.34 -5.21 17.45
N GLY A 121 18.15 -5.01 18.00
CA GLY A 121 17.52 -3.71 18.21
C GLY A 121 16.31 -3.53 17.30
N VAL A 122 15.13 -3.43 17.89
CA VAL A 122 13.89 -3.09 17.19
C VAL A 122 13.25 -1.92 17.95
N GLU A 123 13.05 -0.81 17.25
CA GLU A 123 12.38 0.37 17.78
C GLU A 123 11.19 0.69 16.87
N SER A 124 10.02 0.95 17.47
CA SER A 124 8.84 1.39 16.73
C SER A 124 8.44 2.77 17.18
N TYR A 125 8.17 3.66 16.23
CA TYR A 125 7.73 5.02 16.50
C TYR A 125 6.69 5.45 15.47
N VAL A 126 6.01 6.55 15.77
CA VAL A 126 4.96 7.12 14.92
C VAL A 126 5.42 8.50 14.48
N VAL A 127 5.25 8.82 13.19
CA VAL A 127 5.53 10.15 12.63
C VAL A 127 4.21 10.80 12.26
N ASN A 128 3.93 11.98 12.81
CA ASN A 128 2.72 12.73 12.46
C ASN A 128 2.91 13.53 11.16
N LEU A 129 1.84 14.20 10.71
CA LEU A 129 1.82 15.03 9.49
C LEU A 129 2.82 16.21 9.52
N ARG A 130 3.34 16.58 10.70
CA ARG A 130 4.37 17.62 10.86
C ARG A 130 5.81 17.05 10.85
N GLY A 131 5.96 15.74 10.68
CA GLY A 131 7.25 15.06 10.78
C GLY A 131 7.74 14.82 12.22
N GLU A 132 6.91 15.09 13.23
CA GLU A 132 7.29 14.90 14.64
C GLU A 132 7.19 13.42 15.01
N ARG A 133 8.21 12.93 15.74
CA ARG A 133 8.32 11.53 16.17
C ARG A 133 7.73 11.33 17.57
N TYR A 134 6.89 10.32 17.72
CA TYR A 134 6.38 9.83 19.00
C TYR A 134 6.85 8.39 19.24
N LEU A 135 7.44 8.15 20.40
CA LEU A 135 8.21 6.94 20.70
C LEU A 135 7.39 5.64 20.84
N LYS A 136 6.05 5.66 20.77
CA LYS A 136 5.27 4.44 20.93
C LYS A 136 3.93 4.44 20.21
N ALA A 137 3.74 3.49 19.30
CA ALA A 137 2.44 3.12 18.77
C ALA A 137 1.66 2.32 19.83
N THR A 138 0.42 2.73 20.11
CA THR A 138 -0.50 1.99 20.98
C THR A 138 -1.08 0.77 20.25
N ALA A 139 -1.73 -0.15 20.97
CA ALA A 139 -2.42 -1.28 20.35
C ALA A 139 -3.49 -0.82 19.33
N ALA A 140 -4.18 0.30 19.61
CA ALA A 140 -5.14 0.89 18.69
C ALA A 140 -4.48 1.39 17.39
N ILE A 141 -3.31 2.04 17.48
CA ILE A 141 -2.56 2.47 16.30
C ILE A 141 -2.12 1.27 15.46
N TRP A 142 -1.66 0.19 16.08
CA TRP A 142 -1.29 -1.03 15.37
C TRP A 142 -2.49 -1.69 14.66
N LEU A 143 -3.65 -1.74 15.31
CA LEU A 143 -4.89 -2.25 14.72
C LEU A 143 -5.32 -1.42 13.50
N GLU A 144 -5.28 -0.10 13.61
CA GLU A 144 -5.60 0.80 12.50
C GLU A 144 -4.59 0.68 11.35
N THR A 145 -3.31 0.49 11.68
CA THR A 145 -2.22 0.34 10.71
C THR A 145 -2.35 -0.97 9.94
N SER A 146 -2.66 -2.07 10.63
CA SER A 146 -2.85 -3.38 9.98
C SER A 146 -4.02 -3.35 8.98
N VAL A 147 -5.15 -2.76 9.36
CA VAL A 147 -6.29 -2.58 8.45
C VAL A 147 -5.91 -1.65 7.30
N SER A 148 -5.26 -0.51 7.56
CA SER A 148 -4.83 0.40 6.50
C SER A 148 -3.93 -0.28 5.45
N ALA A 149 -2.95 -1.08 5.90
CA ALA A 149 -2.07 -1.85 5.02
C ALA A 149 -2.83 -2.91 4.20
N MET A 150 -3.74 -3.63 4.85
CA MET A 150 -4.60 -4.64 4.21
C MET A 150 -5.49 -4.02 3.12
N LEU A 151 -6.11 -2.88 3.41
CA LEU A 151 -6.96 -2.18 2.45
C LEU A 151 -6.16 -1.69 1.23
N ARG A 152 -4.96 -1.14 1.45
CA ARG A 152 -4.06 -0.78 0.33
C ARG A 152 -3.69 -2.00 -0.50
N ALA A 153 -3.42 -3.13 0.15
CA ALA A 153 -3.09 -4.37 -0.56
C ALA A 153 -4.26 -4.87 -1.42
N ILE A 154 -5.47 -4.92 -0.87
CA ILE A 154 -6.67 -5.40 -1.59
C ILE A 154 -7.10 -4.42 -2.69
N LEU A 155 -7.14 -3.12 -2.42
CA LEU A 155 -7.74 -2.14 -3.32
C LEU A 155 -6.75 -1.53 -4.31
N TYR A 156 -5.54 -1.19 -3.86
CA TYR A 156 -4.62 -0.38 -4.68
C TYR A 156 -3.62 -1.23 -5.42
N SER A 157 -3.19 -2.36 -4.85
CA SER A 157 -2.04 -3.08 -5.40
C SER A 157 -2.26 -3.49 -6.86
N ASP A 158 -3.45 -3.97 -7.21
CA ASP A 158 -3.79 -4.44 -8.56
C ASP A 158 -4.56 -3.41 -9.41
N ASP A 159 -4.61 -2.15 -8.99
CA ASP A 159 -5.29 -1.14 -9.79
C ASP A 159 -4.46 -0.74 -11.02
N PRO A 160 -5.02 -0.82 -12.25
CA PRO A 160 -4.32 -0.44 -13.47
C PRO A 160 -3.82 1.01 -13.49
N ASN A 161 -4.48 1.90 -12.77
CA ASN A 161 -4.14 3.33 -12.65
C ASN A 161 -3.13 3.60 -11.52
N TYR A 162 -2.78 2.60 -10.72
CA TYR A 162 -1.84 2.71 -9.61
C TYR A 162 -0.59 1.84 -9.87
N ARG A 163 0.24 2.29 -10.82
CA ARG A 163 1.47 1.58 -11.20
C ARG A 163 2.69 2.21 -10.56
N ILE A 164 3.28 1.49 -9.62
CA ILE A 164 4.51 1.89 -8.95
C ILE A 164 5.66 1.03 -9.47
N PRO A 165 6.71 1.62 -10.07
CA PRO A 165 7.90 0.89 -10.47
C PRO A 165 8.53 0.18 -9.27
N GLY A 166 8.96 -1.07 -9.44
CA GLY A 166 9.63 -1.82 -8.38
C GLY A 166 8.74 -2.11 -7.16
N PHE A 167 7.42 -2.25 -7.35
CA PHE A 167 6.48 -2.55 -6.29
C PHE A 167 6.40 -4.06 -6.01
N ARG A 168 6.87 -4.48 -4.84
CA ARG A 168 6.80 -5.86 -4.39
C ARG A 168 5.42 -6.16 -3.81
N LYS A 169 4.67 -7.06 -4.44
CA LYS A 169 3.37 -7.51 -3.95
C LYS A 169 3.49 -8.89 -3.32
N LEU A 170 3.13 -9.02 -2.05
CA LEU A 170 2.88 -10.31 -1.42
C LEU A 170 1.37 -10.49 -1.24
N ASP A 171 0.95 -11.75 -1.09
CA ASP A 171 -0.43 -12.07 -0.74
C ASP A 171 -0.73 -11.56 0.69
N PRO A 172 -1.66 -10.59 0.85
CA PRO A 172 -1.99 -10.05 2.15
C PRO A 172 -2.78 -11.03 3.04
N ILE A 173 -3.42 -12.06 2.46
CA ILE A 173 -4.23 -13.05 3.18
C ILE A 173 -3.76 -14.46 2.77
N PRO A 174 -2.55 -14.87 3.22
CA PRO A 174 -1.94 -16.13 2.77
C PRO A 174 -2.60 -17.39 3.36
N ASP A 175 -3.39 -17.24 4.44
CA ASP A 175 -4.02 -18.34 5.14
C ASP A 175 -5.33 -17.94 5.84
N VAL A 176 -6.09 -18.94 6.29
CA VAL A 176 -7.38 -18.77 6.98
C VAL A 176 -7.24 -18.01 8.31
N ALA A 177 -6.08 -18.10 8.97
CA ALA A 177 -5.86 -17.38 10.22
C ALA A 177 -5.66 -15.88 9.96
N ALA A 178 -4.97 -15.51 8.88
CA ALA A 178 -4.83 -14.13 8.42
C ALA A 178 -6.18 -13.53 8.03
N GLU A 179 -7.03 -14.32 7.34
CA GLU A 179 -8.41 -13.92 7.06
C GLU A 179 -9.19 -13.63 8.34
N GLY A 180 -9.17 -14.56 9.30
CA GLY A 180 -9.86 -14.37 10.59
C GLY A 180 -9.41 -13.09 11.29
N ARG A 181 -8.10 -12.83 11.35
CA ARG A 181 -7.53 -11.60 11.93
C ARG A 181 -8.00 -10.34 11.18
N PHE A 182 -8.06 -10.37 9.85
CA PHE A 182 -8.55 -9.25 9.06
C PHE A 182 -10.01 -8.92 9.39
N PHE A 183 -10.90 -9.91 9.37
CA PHE A 183 -12.31 -9.70 9.66
C PHE A 183 -12.55 -9.26 11.12
N GLU A 184 -11.81 -9.83 12.09
CA GLU A 184 -11.88 -9.40 13.49
C GLU A 184 -11.44 -7.93 13.66
N ALA A 185 -10.35 -7.52 13.01
CA ALA A 185 -9.88 -6.14 13.04
C ALA A 185 -10.86 -5.18 12.33
N ALA A 186 -11.43 -5.62 11.21
CA ALA A 186 -12.44 -4.88 10.47
C ALA A 186 -13.70 -4.65 11.32
N GLU A 187 -14.17 -5.66 12.05
CA GLU A 187 -15.33 -5.53 12.95
C GLU A 187 -15.09 -4.49 14.05
N GLN A 188 -13.87 -4.43 14.60
CA GLN A 188 -13.52 -3.47 15.65
C GLN A 188 -13.45 -2.03 15.14
N LEU A 189 -13.08 -1.82 13.87
CA LEU A 189 -12.90 -0.49 13.27
C LEU A 189 -14.06 -0.06 12.38
N PHE A 190 -15.06 -0.92 12.15
CA PHE A 190 -16.13 -0.70 11.18
C PHE A 190 -16.84 0.66 11.32
N PHE A 191 -17.22 1.03 12.54
CA PHE A 191 -17.93 2.29 12.79
C PHE A 191 -17.08 3.55 12.59
N ARG A 192 -15.77 3.39 12.47
CA ARG A 192 -14.81 4.46 12.14
C ARG A 192 -14.35 4.38 10.68
N ALA A 193 -14.85 3.43 9.89
CA ALA A 193 -14.38 3.18 8.53
C ALA A 193 -14.62 4.34 7.57
N TRP A 194 -15.61 5.19 7.82
CA TRP A 194 -15.83 6.42 7.06
C TRP A 194 -14.61 7.38 7.09
N LEU A 195 -13.74 7.29 8.11
CA LEU A 195 -12.50 8.07 8.18
C LEU A 195 -11.47 7.69 7.11
N LEU A 196 -11.59 6.49 6.54
CA LEU A 196 -10.67 5.97 5.53
C LEU A 196 -10.85 6.65 4.17
N GLY A 197 -11.99 7.32 3.96
CA GLY A 197 -12.41 7.81 2.66
C GLY A 197 -13.17 6.76 1.85
N SER A 198 -13.38 7.03 0.57
CA SER A 198 -14.21 6.22 -0.33
C SER A 198 -13.68 6.29 -1.77
N ASN A 199 -14.29 5.52 -2.68
CA ASN A 199 -13.99 5.65 -4.11
C ASN A 199 -14.33 7.08 -4.59
N PRO A 200 -13.66 7.59 -5.66
CA PRO A 200 -13.92 8.94 -6.18
C PRO A 200 -15.37 9.20 -6.62
N GLU A 201 -16.12 8.14 -6.92
CA GLU A 201 -17.54 8.16 -7.26
C GLU A 201 -18.45 8.42 -6.05
N ILE A 202 -17.91 8.36 -4.84
CA ILE A 202 -18.65 8.60 -3.60
C ILE A 202 -18.18 9.94 -3.02
N GLN A 203 -19.09 10.91 -2.95
CA GLN A 203 -18.78 12.27 -2.50
C GLN A 203 -18.49 12.36 -1.00
N VAL A 204 -19.27 11.66 -0.19
CA VAL A 204 -19.14 11.67 1.27
C VAL A 204 -19.04 10.22 1.76
N PRO A 205 -17.89 9.83 2.34
CA PRO A 205 -17.75 8.51 2.93
C PRO A 205 -18.80 8.29 4.02
N THR A 206 -19.47 7.14 3.97
CA THR A 206 -20.44 6.74 4.99
C THR A 206 -19.99 5.44 5.66
N ILE A 207 -20.72 4.97 6.66
CA ILE A 207 -20.47 3.65 7.25
C ILE A 207 -20.67 2.50 6.26
N VAL A 208 -21.41 2.73 5.18
CA VAL A 208 -21.64 1.76 4.10
C VAL A 208 -20.64 1.97 2.98
N ASN A 209 -20.49 3.21 2.53
CA ASN A 209 -19.66 3.56 1.38
C ASN A 209 -18.32 4.13 1.86
N ASN A 210 -17.36 3.23 2.04
CA ASN A 210 -15.99 3.54 2.42
C ASN A 210 -15.05 2.42 1.95
N HIS A 211 -13.75 2.67 1.99
CA HIS A 211 -12.74 1.70 1.54
C HIS A 211 -12.76 0.36 2.30
N LEU A 212 -13.16 0.32 3.58
CA LEU A 212 -13.25 -0.95 4.31
C LEU A 212 -14.34 -1.86 3.73
N THR A 213 -15.55 -1.31 3.54
CA THR A 213 -16.66 -2.05 2.93
C THR A 213 -16.30 -2.48 1.52
N THR A 214 -15.72 -1.58 0.71
CA THR A 214 -15.29 -1.89 -0.65
C THR A 214 -14.27 -3.03 -0.68
N ALA A 215 -13.28 -3.03 0.21
CA ALA A 215 -12.27 -4.10 0.27
C ALA A 215 -12.86 -5.45 0.71
N ILE A 216 -13.74 -5.47 1.71
CA ILE A 216 -14.42 -6.69 2.15
C ILE A 216 -15.24 -7.29 1.02
N MET A 217 -16.02 -6.46 0.32
CA MET A 217 -16.83 -6.91 -0.81
C MET A 217 -15.96 -7.41 -1.96
N LYS A 218 -14.89 -6.68 -2.32
CA LYS A 218 -13.92 -7.11 -3.35
C LYS A 218 -13.31 -8.46 -3.00
N TYR A 219 -12.80 -8.62 -1.79
CA TYR A 219 -12.17 -9.87 -1.33
C TYR A 219 -13.14 -11.06 -1.37
N CYS A 220 -14.36 -10.88 -0.86
CA CYS A 220 -15.38 -11.93 -0.87
C CYS A 220 -15.84 -12.27 -2.30
N GLN A 221 -15.92 -11.28 -3.19
CA GLN A 221 -16.26 -11.48 -4.60
C GLN A 221 -15.16 -12.26 -5.33
N GLU A 222 -13.90 -11.84 -5.22
CA GLU A 222 -12.75 -12.49 -5.88
C GLU A 222 -12.52 -13.91 -5.35
N SER A 223 -12.80 -14.16 -4.07
CA SER A 223 -12.72 -15.49 -3.48
C SER A 223 -14.03 -16.31 -3.58
N PHE A 224 -15.09 -15.77 -4.21
CA PHE A 224 -16.42 -16.38 -4.32
C PHE A 224 -17.07 -16.79 -2.98
N ARG A 225 -16.72 -16.12 -1.88
CA ARG A 225 -17.19 -16.41 -0.52
C ARG A 225 -18.11 -15.32 0.01
N TYR A 226 -19.25 -15.14 -0.66
CA TYR A 226 -20.26 -14.15 -0.25
C TYR A 226 -20.89 -14.46 1.11
N ASP A 227 -20.90 -15.72 1.55
CA ASP A 227 -21.39 -16.11 2.87
C ASP A 227 -20.56 -15.46 4.00
N LEU A 228 -19.26 -15.23 3.76
CA LEU A 228 -18.38 -14.56 4.71
C LEU A 228 -18.78 -13.10 4.88
N ALA A 229 -19.07 -12.39 3.79
CA ALA A 229 -19.58 -11.03 3.82
C ALA A 229 -20.93 -10.94 4.56
N VAL A 230 -21.87 -11.84 4.25
CA VAL A 230 -23.18 -11.89 4.93
C VAL A 230 -23.00 -12.07 6.43
N LYS A 231 -22.23 -13.09 6.86
CA LYS A 231 -21.98 -13.34 8.29
C LYS A 231 -21.28 -12.18 8.99
N PHE A 232 -20.40 -11.45 8.30
CA PHE A 232 -19.75 -10.26 8.84
C PHE A 232 -20.76 -9.14 9.07
N PHE A 233 -21.57 -8.79 8.07
CA PHE A 233 -22.56 -7.72 8.19
C PHE A 233 -23.72 -8.08 9.13
N GLU A 234 -24.15 -9.34 9.20
CA GLU A 234 -25.15 -9.81 10.17
C GLU A 234 -24.67 -9.66 11.63
N ARG A 235 -23.39 -9.96 11.89
CA ARG A 235 -22.77 -9.75 13.21
C ARG A 235 -22.75 -8.28 13.58
N LEU A 236 -22.36 -7.41 12.65
CA LEU A 236 -22.38 -5.95 12.87
C LEU A 236 -23.80 -5.43 13.11
N PHE A 237 -24.76 -5.90 12.32
CA PHE A 237 -26.17 -5.53 12.42
C PHE A 237 -26.78 -5.93 13.78
N SER A 238 -26.39 -7.10 14.29
CA SER A 238 -26.84 -7.57 15.61
C SER A 238 -26.28 -6.74 16.76
N ARG A 239 -25.13 -6.07 16.56
CA ARG A 239 -24.47 -5.26 17.58
C ARG A 239 -25.06 -3.87 17.70
N GLU A 240 -25.43 -3.23 16.60
CA GLU A 240 -26.06 -1.89 16.63
C GLU A 240 -27.17 -1.72 15.58
N PRO A 241 -28.45 -1.77 16.01
CA PRO A 241 -29.61 -1.51 15.15
C PRO A 241 -29.65 -0.10 14.54
N GLU A 242 -28.90 0.85 15.10
CA GLU A 242 -28.79 2.24 14.66
C GLU A 242 -28.07 2.38 13.30
N ALA A 243 -27.16 1.44 12.98
CA ALA A 243 -26.57 1.33 11.65
C ALA A 243 -27.62 1.12 10.55
N LYS A 244 -28.77 0.50 10.89
CA LYS A 244 -29.92 0.34 9.99
C LYS A 244 -30.54 1.68 9.59
N GLN A 245 -30.53 2.66 10.48
CA GLN A 245 -31.01 4.01 10.17
C GLN A 245 -30.01 4.75 9.27
N ALA A 246 -28.71 4.60 9.53
CA ALA A 246 -27.67 5.23 8.70
C ALA A 246 -27.65 4.69 7.24
N VAL A 247 -27.87 3.39 7.02
CA VAL A 247 -28.02 2.79 5.67
C VAL A 247 -29.25 3.35 4.94
N ASN A 248 -30.36 3.56 5.66
CA ASN A 248 -31.60 4.09 5.08
C ASN A 248 -31.57 5.62 4.87
N CYS A 249 -30.60 6.32 5.44
CA CYS A 249 -30.50 7.78 5.46
C CYS A 249 -29.46 8.38 4.48
N ALA A 250 -29.02 7.63 3.46
CA ALA A 250 -28.06 8.12 2.46
C ALA A 250 -28.69 8.47 1.07
N PRO A 251 -29.61 9.45 0.97
CA PRO A 251 -30.20 9.90 -0.31
C PRO A 251 -29.30 10.86 -1.11
N SER A 252 -28.05 11.07 -0.69
CA SER A 252 -27.10 12.02 -1.31
C SER A 252 -26.11 11.36 -2.28
N GLU A 253 -26.34 10.10 -2.65
CA GLU A 253 -25.39 9.30 -3.43
C GLU A 253 -25.73 9.26 -4.92
N PHE A 254 -24.73 9.48 -5.78
CA PHE A 254 -24.85 9.45 -7.23
C PHE A 254 -25.61 8.21 -7.74
N ILE A 255 -25.31 7.02 -7.20
CA ILE A 255 -25.98 5.76 -7.58
C ILE A 255 -27.48 5.80 -7.27
N THR A 256 -27.89 6.53 -6.22
CA THR A 256 -29.31 6.72 -5.91
C THR A 256 -29.99 7.65 -6.92
N TRP A 257 -29.31 8.71 -7.37
CA TRP A 257 -29.80 9.62 -8.41
C TRP A 257 -29.80 8.97 -9.81
N GLU A 258 -28.80 8.16 -10.12
CA GLU A 258 -28.71 7.34 -11.33
C GLU A 258 -29.86 6.34 -11.39
N LYS A 259 -30.03 5.52 -10.33
CA LYS A 259 -31.10 4.52 -10.29
C LYS A 259 -32.50 5.15 -10.31
N LEU A 260 -32.67 6.29 -9.66
CA LEU A 260 -33.92 7.05 -9.72
C LEU A 260 -34.19 7.60 -11.13
N THR A 261 -33.14 8.04 -11.83
CA THR A 261 -33.23 8.50 -13.22
C THR A 261 -33.63 7.35 -14.15
N GLU A 262 -33.04 6.16 -14.00
CA GLU A 262 -33.42 4.96 -14.75
C GLU A 262 -34.89 4.57 -14.53
N VAL A 263 -35.37 4.61 -13.28
CA VAL A 263 -36.77 4.32 -12.94
C VAL A 263 -37.72 5.33 -13.60
N TYR A 264 -37.38 6.62 -13.63
CA TYR A 264 -38.21 7.63 -14.32
C TYR A 264 -38.24 7.42 -15.84
N ILE A 265 -37.13 6.98 -16.44
CA ILE A 265 -37.06 6.61 -17.85
C ILE A 265 -37.97 5.40 -18.12
N ASP A 266 -37.89 4.36 -17.30
CA ASP A 266 -38.70 3.14 -17.44
C ASP A 266 -40.21 3.40 -17.28
N LEU A 267 -40.58 4.42 -16.49
CA LEU A 267 -41.96 4.87 -16.32
C LEU A 267 -42.44 5.83 -17.43
N GLY A 268 -41.56 6.24 -18.35
CA GLY A 268 -41.85 7.20 -19.41
C GLY A 268 -41.97 8.66 -18.94
N ASP A 269 -41.57 8.95 -17.69
CA ASP A 269 -41.55 10.30 -17.12
C ASP A 269 -40.17 10.96 -17.35
N TYR A 270 -39.97 11.41 -18.58
CA TYR A 270 -38.71 11.99 -19.01
C TYR A 270 -38.42 13.36 -18.39
N GLU A 271 -39.45 14.09 -17.94
CA GLU A 271 -39.29 15.41 -17.32
C GLU A 271 -38.69 15.27 -15.91
N SER A 272 -39.21 14.34 -15.12
CA SER A 272 -38.63 13.99 -13.81
C SER A 272 -37.25 13.36 -13.93
N ALA A 273 -37.01 12.51 -14.95
CA ALA A 273 -35.69 11.95 -15.23
C ALA A 273 -34.65 13.06 -15.50
N PHE A 274 -34.99 14.05 -16.33
CA PHE A 274 -34.10 15.16 -16.67
C PHE A 274 -33.79 16.06 -15.46
N PHE A 275 -34.79 16.34 -14.62
CA PHE A 275 -34.61 17.15 -13.41
C PHE A 275 -33.75 16.45 -12.35
N THR A 276 -33.95 15.13 -12.21
CA THR A 276 -33.15 14.25 -11.34
C THR A 276 -31.69 14.21 -11.80
N LEU A 277 -31.47 14.09 -13.11
CA LEU A 277 -30.13 14.08 -13.71
C LEU A 277 -29.41 15.44 -13.53
N ASN A 278 -30.08 16.57 -13.75
CA ASN A 278 -29.48 17.91 -13.55
C ASN A 278 -29.15 18.23 -12.09
N SER A 279 -29.82 17.55 -11.15
CA SER A 279 -29.56 17.69 -9.71
C SER A 279 -28.50 16.71 -9.21
N CYS A 280 -28.00 15.83 -10.08
CA CYS A 280 -27.04 14.79 -9.72
C CYS A 280 -25.66 15.43 -9.42
N PRO A 281 -25.04 15.13 -8.27
CA PRO A 281 -23.71 15.64 -7.96
C PRO A 281 -22.67 15.16 -8.99
N MET A 282 -21.95 16.11 -9.59
CA MET A 282 -20.89 15.86 -10.58
C MET A 282 -19.53 15.68 -9.90
N PHE A 283 -18.79 14.66 -10.31
CA PHE A 283 -17.53 14.25 -9.68
C PHE A 283 -16.37 15.21 -9.93
N THR A 284 -15.52 15.40 -8.92
CA THR A 284 -14.13 15.82 -9.09
C THR A 284 -13.24 14.59 -8.95
N PHE A 285 -12.59 14.17 -10.04
CA PHE A 285 -11.61 13.09 -9.99
C PHE A 285 -10.49 13.46 -9.02
N ASN A 286 -10.34 12.70 -7.94
CA ASN A 286 -9.16 12.79 -7.08
C ASN A 286 -8.13 11.78 -7.61
N GLU A 287 -7.01 12.27 -8.12
CA GLU A 287 -5.84 11.44 -8.37
C GLU A 287 -5.41 10.76 -7.06
N ARG A 288 -5.06 9.47 -7.15
CA ARG A 288 -4.56 8.69 -6.01
C ARG A 288 -3.15 9.15 -5.67
N ASP A 289 -2.82 9.21 -4.39
CA ASP A 289 -1.54 9.77 -3.98
C ASP A 289 -0.38 8.86 -4.38
N LEU A 290 0.46 9.39 -5.26
CA LEU A 290 1.78 8.88 -5.54
C LEU A 290 2.77 9.90 -5.01
N GLN A 291 3.56 9.48 -4.02
CA GLN A 291 4.63 10.32 -3.51
C GLN A 291 5.66 10.56 -4.62
N SER A 292 6.02 11.83 -4.85
CA SER A 292 7.17 12.17 -5.70
C SER A 292 8.46 11.78 -4.98
N MET A 293 9.25 10.90 -5.61
CA MET A 293 10.52 10.44 -5.06
C MET A 293 11.71 11.16 -5.69
N PRO A 294 12.81 11.37 -4.94
CA PRO A 294 14.09 11.74 -5.52
C PRO A 294 14.50 10.76 -6.61
N LYS A 295 15.20 11.25 -7.64
CA LYS A 295 15.67 10.39 -8.73
C LYS A 295 16.73 9.42 -8.19
N PRO A 296 16.50 8.09 -8.24
CA PRO A 296 17.46 7.13 -7.69
C PRO A 296 18.82 7.23 -8.40
N ALA A 297 19.88 6.84 -7.71
CA ALA A 297 21.22 6.70 -8.29
C ALA A 297 21.23 5.55 -9.32
N LYS A 298 20.55 4.45 -8.98
CA LYS A 298 20.39 3.26 -9.82
C LYS A 298 19.11 2.54 -9.43
N ALA A 299 18.40 1.97 -10.41
CA ALA A 299 17.32 1.04 -10.17
C ALA A 299 17.81 -0.39 -10.44
N HIS A 300 17.51 -1.32 -9.54
CA HIS A 300 17.68 -2.75 -9.75
C HIS A 300 16.29 -3.40 -9.73
N LEU A 301 15.87 -3.95 -10.85
CA LEU A 301 14.61 -4.64 -11.00
C LEU A 301 14.89 -6.11 -11.30
N PRO A 302 14.24 -7.07 -10.61
CA PRO A 302 14.38 -8.48 -10.93
C PRO A 302 13.98 -8.73 -12.37
N ILE A 303 14.83 -9.47 -13.08
CA ILE A 303 14.47 -9.99 -14.40
C ILE A 303 13.53 -11.17 -14.15
N ARG A 304 12.35 -11.10 -14.75
CA ARG A 304 11.38 -12.19 -14.73
C ARG A 304 12.01 -13.44 -15.34
N SER A 305 12.08 -14.53 -14.59
CA SER A 305 12.74 -15.79 -15.01
C SER A 305 12.02 -16.48 -16.19
N ASP A 306 10.78 -16.07 -16.47
CA ASP A 306 9.95 -16.43 -17.60
C ASP A 306 10.28 -15.67 -18.90
N ILE A 307 11.13 -14.64 -18.83
CA ILE A 307 11.59 -13.90 -20.02
C ILE A 307 12.84 -14.58 -20.56
N ASP A 308 12.72 -15.19 -21.73
CA ASP A 308 13.87 -15.62 -22.51
C ASP A 308 14.62 -14.37 -23.02
N LEU A 309 15.68 -14.00 -22.31
CA LEU A 309 16.54 -12.88 -22.65
C LEU A 309 17.22 -13.04 -24.03
N SER A 310 17.26 -14.26 -24.60
CA SER A 310 17.77 -14.48 -25.95
C SER A 310 16.86 -13.94 -27.05
N LEU A 311 15.64 -13.52 -26.71
CA LEU A 311 14.69 -12.85 -27.62
C LEU A 311 14.86 -11.32 -27.65
N ILE A 312 15.72 -10.76 -26.80
CA ILE A 312 16.06 -9.33 -26.83
C ILE A 312 17.30 -9.20 -27.72
N ASP A 313 17.10 -8.99 -29.01
CA ASP A 313 18.18 -8.72 -29.96
C ASP A 313 18.97 -7.45 -29.53
N ASP A 314 20.30 -7.57 -29.53
CA ASP A 314 21.30 -6.51 -29.31
C ASP A 314 21.31 -5.45 -30.44
N GLU A 315 20.15 -5.02 -30.95
CA GLU A 315 20.07 -3.94 -31.94
C GLU A 315 19.99 -2.55 -31.31
N THR A 316 19.76 -2.43 -30.00
CA THR A 316 19.65 -1.13 -29.32
C THR A 316 20.98 -0.48 -28.93
N GLU A 317 22.12 -1.19 -29.02
CA GLU A 317 23.44 -0.58 -28.83
C GLU A 317 23.97 0.14 -30.07
N ARG A 318 23.38 -0.07 -31.26
CA ARG A 318 23.83 0.57 -32.51
C ARG A 318 23.15 1.89 -32.87
N GLU A 319 22.05 2.26 -32.20
CA GLU A 319 21.34 3.52 -32.48
C GLU A 319 21.76 4.70 -31.58
N HIS A 320 22.56 4.49 -30.53
CA HIS A 320 23.07 5.57 -29.68
C HIS A 320 24.44 6.14 -30.07
N GLU A 321 25.17 5.51 -31.00
CA GLU A 321 26.44 6.06 -31.52
C GLU A 321 26.29 6.87 -32.83
N ALA A 322 25.10 6.95 -33.42
CA ALA A 322 24.91 7.62 -34.71
C ALA A 322 24.36 9.06 -34.65
N ASN A 323 24.15 9.65 -33.46
CA ASN A 323 23.55 10.99 -33.34
C ASN A 323 24.32 11.99 -32.44
N PHE A 324 25.65 11.92 -32.48
CA PHE A 324 26.54 13.03 -32.08
C PHE A 324 27.65 13.21 -33.12
N GLY A 325 27.27 13.73 -34.29
CA GLY A 325 28.21 13.93 -35.39
C GLY A 325 27.67 14.77 -36.54
N LEU A 326 27.23 16.00 -36.24
CA LEU A 326 27.42 17.27 -36.99
C LEU A 326 26.43 18.33 -36.55
#